data_AF-A0A3E1I6S8-F1
#
_entry.id   AF-A0A3E1I6S8-F1
#
_cell.length_a   1.000
_cell.length_b   1.000
_cell.length_c   1.000
_cell.angle_alpha   90.00
_cell.angle_beta   90.00
_cell.angle_gamma   90.00
#
_symmetry.space_group_name_H-M   'P 1'
#
loop_
_entity.id
_entity.type
_entity.pdbx_description
1 polymer ?
#
loop_
_entity_poly.entity_id
_entity_poly.type
_entity_poly.pdbx_seq_one_letter_code
_entity_poly.pdbx_strand_id
1 'polypeptide(L)'
;MYKVTRNPPYASNAASSDPKLQAAAHRAIHHHLPPSDDAAPAESPSDNLFLVNPTIDPETLLANAAENLASANEMAATLAFDLDDSQRAIALGIQQLIELSSLLVDRAQEQVAPVTASVKV
;
A
#
# COMPACT_ATOMS: atom_id res chain seq x y z
N MET A 1 2.95 -60.92 -24.22
CA MET A 1 3.67 -59.64 -24.40
C MET A 1 3.95 -59.05 -23.02
N TYR A 2 5.21 -59.01 -22.60
CA TYR A 2 5.64 -58.32 -21.37
C TYR A 2 6.31 -57.00 -21.78
N LYS A 3 5.77 -55.87 -21.32
CA LYS A 3 6.46 -54.58 -21.38
C LYS A 3 7.54 -54.62 -20.31
N VAL A 4 8.77 -54.92 -20.72
CA VAL A 4 9.94 -54.76 -19.86
C VAL A 4 10.12 -53.26 -19.64
N THR A 5 9.60 -52.75 -18.53
CA THR A 5 9.93 -51.43 -18.02
C THR A 5 11.45 -51.44 -17.82
N ARG A 6 12.16 -50.64 -18.62
CA ARG A 6 13.60 -50.50 -18.50
C ARG A 6 13.86 -49.81 -17.15
N ASN A 7 14.11 -50.59 -16.10
CA ASN A 7 14.63 -50.06 -14.85
C ASN A 7 15.84 -49.19 -15.19
N PRO A 8 15.92 -47.94 -14.72
CA PRO A 8 17.08 -47.11 -14.97
C PRO A 8 18.30 -47.85 -14.39
N PRO A 9 19.43 -47.89 -15.12
CA PRO A 9 20.61 -48.55 -14.59
C PRO A 9 20.96 -47.87 -13.28
N TYR A 10 21.30 -48.69 -12.29
CA TYR A 10 21.88 -48.32 -11.01
C TYR A 10 22.73 -47.07 -11.22
N ALA A 11 22.41 -45.98 -10.53
CA ALA A 11 23.17 -44.73 -10.60
C ALA A 11 24.58 -45.03 -10.08
N SER A 12 25.44 -45.55 -10.96
CA SER A 12 26.87 -45.47 -10.79
C SER A 12 27.14 -43.99 -10.65
N ASN A 13 27.75 -43.63 -9.55
CA ASN A 13 27.99 -42.28 -9.07
C ASN A 13 28.75 -41.51 -10.15
N ALA A 14 28.06 -41.04 -11.18
CA ALA A 14 28.59 -40.21 -12.23
C ALA A 14 28.63 -38.79 -11.68
N ALA A 15 29.42 -38.61 -10.63
CA ALA A 15 30.07 -37.33 -10.46
C ALA A 15 30.91 -37.16 -11.73
N SER A 16 30.35 -36.42 -12.69
CA SER A 16 31.12 -36.00 -13.86
C SER A 16 32.31 -35.22 -13.31
N SER A 17 33.49 -35.80 -13.36
CA SER A 17 34.74 -35.18 -12.91
C SER A 17 35.22 -34.08 -13.85
N ASP A 18 34.42 -33.71 -14.85
CA ASP A 18 34.70 -32.59 -15.75
C ASP A 18 34.38 -31.26 -15.03
N PRO A 19 35.40 -30.47 -14.68
CA PRO A 19 35.21 -29.20 -13.98
C PRO A 19 34.39 -28.20 -14.80
N LYS A 20 34.36 -28.33 -16.14
CA LYS A 20 33.52 -27.47 -17.00
C LYS A 20 32.05 -27.81 -16.84
N LEU A 21 31.71 -29.09 -16.73
CA LEU A 21 30.34 -29.53 -16.51
C LEU A 21 29.85 -29.10 -15.12
N GLN A 22 30.72 -29.22 -14.11
CA GLN A 22 30.42 -28.77 -12.75
C GLN A 22 30.25 -27.25 -12.68
N ALA A 23 31.11 -26.48 -13.33
CA ALA A 23 30.98 -25.02 -13.43
C ALA A 23 29.69 -24.62 -14.18
N ALA A 24 29.34 -25.33 -15.27
CA ALA A 24 28.09 -25.10 -15.98
C ALA A 24 26.86 -25.45 -15.14
N ALA A 25 26.91 -26.53 -14.36
CA ALA A 25 25.85 -26.92 -13.44
C ALA A 25 25.66 -25.88 -12.32
N HIS A 26 26.74 -25.41 -11.69
CA HIS A 26 26.65 -24.34 -10.70
C HIS A 26 26.13 -23.03 -11.31
N ARG A 27 26.53 -22.70 -12.54
CA ARG A 27 26.00 -21.53 -13.27
C ARG A 27 24.52 -21.66 -13.55
N ALA A 28 24.05 -22.83 -13.96
CA ALA A 28 22.64 -23.10 -14.20
C ALA A 28 21.82 -23.04 -12.90
N ILE A 29 22.34 -23.59 -11.79
CA ILE A 29 21.70 -23.49 -10.47
C ILE A 29 21.56 -22.02 -10.07
N HIS A 30 22.62 -21.22 -10.14
CA HIS A 30 22.54 -19.80 -9.79
C HIS A 30 21.60 -19.00 -10.73
N HIS A 31 21.49 -19.41 -11.99
CA HIS A 31 20.64 -18.73 -12.96
C HIS A 31 19.15 -19.09 -12.82
N HIS A 32 18.85 -20.34 -12.46
CA HIS A 32 17.48 -20.85 -12.38
C HIS A 32 16.92 -20.91 -10.95
N LEU A 33 17.79 -20.91 -9.95
CA LEU A 33 17.48 -20.82 -8.53
C LEU A 33 18.34 -19.70 -7.94
N PRO A 34 17.99 -18.42 -8.16
CA PRO A 34 18.68 -17.32 -7.50
C PRO A 34 18.66 -17.58 -5.98
N PRO A 35 19.80 -17.42 -5.29
CA PRO A 35 19.82 -17.55 -3.84
C PRO A 35 18.79 -16.57 -3.28
N SER A 36 17.86 -17.09 -2.49
CA SER A 36 16.90 -16.27 -1.76
C SER A 36 17.68 -15.51 -0.68
N ASP A 37 18.32 -14.41 -1.08
CA ASP A 37 18.64 -13.35 -0.13
C ASP A 37 17.32 -12.83 0.42
N ASP A 38 17.16 -12.92 1.73
CA ASP A 38 16.00 -12.46 2.47
C ASP A 38 15.62 -11.01 2.10
N ALA A 39 14.31 -10.80 2.05
CA ALA A 39 13.60 -9.52 2.18
C ALA A 39 13.56 -8.58 0.97
N ALA A 40 12.93 -9.01 -0.12
CA ALA A 40 11.85 -8.17 -0.64
C ALA A 40 10.54 -8.79 -0.15
N PRO A 41 9.69 -8.09 0.62
CA PRO A 41 8.31 -8.52 0.77
C PRO A 41 7.77 -8.58 -0.66
N ALA A 42 7.53 -9.79 -1.17
CA ALA A 42 6.65 -9.92 -2.32
C ALA A 42 5.33 -9.31 -1.84
N GLU A 43 5.03 -8.09 -2.29
CA GLU A 43 3.78 -7.41 -1.96
C GLU A 43 2.68 -8.39 -2.33
N SER A 44 2.06 -8.96 -1.30
CA SER A 44 0.93 -9.84 -1.50
C SER A 44 -0.12 -8.98 -2.22
N PRO A 45 -0.70 -9.44 -3.34
CA PRO A 45 -1.68 -8.64 -4.05
C PRO A 45 -2.75 -8.25 -3.04
N SER A 46 -2.84 -6.96 -2.75
CA SER A 46 -3.84 -6.49 -1.80
C SER A 46 -5.19 -6.61 -2.51
N ASP A 47 -6.10 -7.41 -1.96
CA ASP A 47 -7.49 -7.52 -2.43
C ASP A 47 -8.30 -6.24 -2.13
N ASN A 48 -7.63 -5.10 -1.98
CA ASN A 48 -8.21 -3.82 -1.64
C ASN A 48 -8.79 -3.18 -2.90
N LEU A 49 -10.11 -2.97 -2.91
CA LEU A 49 -10.79 -2.23 -3.98
C LEU A 49 -10.35 -0.75 -4.05
N PHE A 50 -9.91 -0.18 -2.93
CA PHE A 50 -9.42 1.19 -2.82
C PHE A 50 -8.08 1.23 -2.09
N LEU A 51 -7.14 2.01 -2.62
CA LEU A 51 -5.83 2.27 -2.02
C LEU A 51 -5.51 3.76 -2.13
N VAL A 52 -4.95 4.33 -1.07
CA VAL A 52 -4.27 5.64 -1.15
C VAL A 52 -2.88 5.40 -1.69
N ASN A 53 -2.53 6.04 -2.82
CA ASN A 53 -1.22 5.89 -3.42
C ASN A 53 -0.14 6.49 -2.48
N PRO A 54 0.86 5.70 -2.02
CA PRO A 54 1.89 6.15 -1.08
C PRO A 54 2.85 7.19 -1.66
N THR A 55 2.84 7.43 -2.98
CA THR A 55 3.69 8.43 -3.62
C THR A 55 3.04 9.81 -3.73
N ILE A 56 1.78 9.96 -3.32
CA ILE A 56 1.10 11.26 -3.32
C ILE A 56 1.65 12.12 -2.19
N ASP A 57 1.85 13.41 -2.47
CA ASP A 57 2.42 14.35 -1.51
C ASP A 57 1.41 14.67 -0.38
N PRO A 58 1.90 15.03 0.83
CA PRO A 58 1.01 15.30 1.95
C PRO A 58 0.06 16.48 1.73
N GLU A 59 0.41 17.47 0.91
CA GLU A 59 -0.46 18.61 0.62
C GLU A 59 -1.69 18.17 -0.16
N THR A 60 -1.51 17.35 -1.21
CA THR A 60 -2.60 16.74 -1.97
C THR A 60 -3.48 15.84 -1.09
N LEU A 61 -2.88 15.06 -0.18
CA LEU A 61 -3.63 14.21 0.76
C LEU A 61 -4.48 15.06 1.72
N LEU A 62 -3.91 16.13 2.28
CA LEU A 62 -4.60 17.03 3.20
C LEU A 62 -5.69 17.85 2.50
N ALA A 63 -5.45 18.31 1.28
CA ALA A 63 -6.46 19.00 0.46
C ALA A 63 -7.66 18.08 0.19
N ASN A 64 -7.43 16.82 -0.20
CA ASN A 64 -8.53 15.88 -0.38
C ASN A 64 -9.26 15.57 0.94
N ALA A 65 -8.54 15.47 2.05
CA ALA A 65 -9.16 15.31 3.36
C ALA A 65 -10.05 16.51 3.74
N ALA A 66 -9.60 17.74 3.47
CA ALA A 66 -10.38 18.95 3.69
C ALA A 66 -11.66 18.97 2.84
N GLU A 67 -11.58 18.59 1.56
CA GLU A 67 -12.76 18.47 0.68
C GLU A 67 -13.76 17.41 1.16
N ASN A 68 -13.27 16.27 1.65
CA ASN A 68 -14.13 15.23 2.23
C ASN A 68 -14.82 15.72 3.50
N LEU A 69 -14.11 16.45 4.37
CA LEU A 69 -14.68 17.04 5.58
C LEU A 69 -15.71 18.11 5.25
N ALA A 70 -15.45 18.97 4.26
CA ALA A 70 -16.42 19.96 3.80
C ALA A 70 -17.70 19.29 3.26
N SER A 71 -17.55 18.23 2.47
CA SER A 71 -18.68 17.44 1.96
C SER A 71 -19.47 16.78 3.09
N ALA A 72 -18.77 16.20 4.07
CA ALA A 72 -19.41 15.59 5.24
C ALA A 72 -20.12 16.64 6.11
N ASN A 73 -19.57 17.85 6.23
CA ASN A 73 -20.17 18.96 6.97
C ASN A 73 -21.51 19.37 6.35
N GLU A 74 -21.56 19.56 5.03
CA GLU A 74 -22.80 19.86 4.29
C GLU A 74 -23.84 18.75 4.45
N MET A 75 -23.43 17.48 4.37
CA MET A 75 -24.31 16.35 4.62
C MET A 75 -24.86 16.33 6.06
N ALA A 76 -24.00 16.56 7.06
CA ALA A 76 -24.39 16.57 8.46
C ALA A 76 -25.34 17.73 8.77
N ALA A 77 -25.04 18.93 8.25
CA ALA A 77 -25.89 20.10 8.39
C ALA A 77 -27.26 19.88 7.72
N THR A 78 -27.28 19.39 6.49
CA THR A 78 -28.51 19.04 5.76
C THR A 78 -29.34 18.04 6.57
N LEU A 79 -28.71 16.95 7.02
CA LEU A 79 -29.39 15.92 7.81
C LEU A 79 -29.92 16.47 9.15
N ALA A 80 -29.19 17.37 9.81
CA ALA A 80 -29.64 17.97 11.05
C ALA A 80 -30.93 18.81 10.87
N PHE A 81 -31.20 19.35 9.68
CA PHE A 81 -32.47 20.03 9.42
C PHE A 81 -33.67 19.07 9.40
N ASP A 82 -33.47 17.87 8.84
CA ASP A 82 -34.52 16.88 8.57
C ASP A 82 -34.87 15.96 9.76
N LEU A 83 -34.03 15.92 10.81
CA LEU A 83 -34.18 15.01 11.95
C LEU A 83 -34.97 15.57 13.14
N ASP A 84 -35.65 14.72 13.90
CA ASP A 84 -36.31 15.08 15.16
C ASP A 84 -35.31 15.44 16.28
N ASP A 85 -35.75 16.14 17.34
CA ASP A 85 -34.89 16.80 18.34
C ASP A 85 -33.70 15.96 18.87
N SER A 86 -33.94 14.71 19.29
CA SER A 86 -32.86 13.87 19.84
C SER A 86 -31.83 13.45 18.79
N GLN A 87 -32.28 13.17 17.56
CA GLN A 87 -31.41 12.78 16.45
C GLN A 87 -30.71 14.01 15.86
N ARG A 88 -31.36 15.16 15.84
CA ARG A 88 -30.79 16.45 15.46
C ARG A 88 -29.61 16.82 16.36
N ALA A 89 -29.75 16.65 17.68
CA ALA A 89 -28.65 16.90 18.62
C ALA A 89 -27.43 16.02 18.34
N ILE A 90 -27.64 14.75 17.95
CA ILE A 90 -26.56 13.84 17.55
C ILE A 90 -25.91 14.31 16.25
N ALA A 91 -26.70 14.68 15.23
CA ALA A 91 -26.19 15.17 13.95
C ALA A 91 -25.36 16.46 14.13
N LEU A 92 -25.81 17.40 14.96
CA LEU A 92 -25.05 18.60 15.32
C LEU A 92 -23.76 18.26 16.07
N GLY A 93 -23.78 17.25 16.95
CA GLY A 93 -22.57 16.75 17.60
C GLY A 93 -21.54 16.18 16.61
N ILE A 94 -22.00 15.46 15.58
CA ILE A 94 -21.15 14.97 14.49
C ILE A 94 -20.58 16.15 13.69
N GLN A 95 -21.42 17.13 13.34
CA GLN A 95 -20.99 18.34 12.65
C GLN A 95 -19.89 19.07 13.43
N GLN A 96 -20.06 19.22 14.75
CA GLN A 96 -19.03 19.83 15.61
C GLN A 96 -17.69 19.09 15.56
N LEU A 97 -17.69 17.75 15.50
CA LEU A 97 -16.47 16.96 15.36
C LEU A 97 -15.81 17.12 13.98
N ILE A 98 -16.61 17.28 12.92
CA ILE A 98 -16.13 17.55 11.56
C ILE A 98 -15.47 18.92 11.50
N GLU A 99 -16.09 19.95 12.07
CA GLU A 99 -15.53 21.30 12.14
C GLU A 99 -14.20 21.33 12.92
N LEU A 100 -14.15 20.65 14.08
CA LEU A 100 -12.90 20.53 14.86
C LEU A 100 -11.81 19.77 14.08
N SER A 101 -12.17 18.74 13.32
CA SER A 101 -11.23 18.00 12.48
C SER A 101 -10.70 18.85 11.33
N SER A 102 -11.54 19.72 10.77
CA SER A 102 -11.15 20.66 9.71
C SER A 102 -10.06 21.62 10.21
N LEU A 103 -10.20 22.15 11.43
CA LEU A 103 -9.15 22.97 12.05
C LEU A 103 -7.81 22.25 12.22
N LEU A 104 -7.84 20.94 12.50
CA LEU A 104 -6.61 20.13 12.59
C LEU A 104 -5.97 19.93 11.20
N VAL A 105 -6.78 19.70 10.17
CA VAL A 105 -6.32 19.56 8.78
C VAL A 105 -5.73 20.88 8.28
N ASP A 106 -6.41 22.01 8.49
CA ASP A 106 -5.91 23.34 8.14
C ASP A 106 -4.55 23.59 8.80
N ARG A 107 -4.45 23.31 10.09
CA ARG A 107 -3.20 23.47 10.84
C ARG A 107 -2.08 22.54 10.34
N ALA A 108 -2.41 21.33 9.89
CA ALA A 108 -1.46 20.40 9.30
C ALA A 108 -1.01 20.88 7.92
N GLN A 109 -1.93 21.43 7.11
CA GLN A 109 -1.63 21.95 5.78
C GLN A 109 -0.67 23.14 5.85
N GLU A 110 -0.83 24.03 6.83
CA GLU A 110 0.13 25.10 7.13
C GLU A 110 1.55 24.59 7.48
N GLN A 111 1.67 23.38 8.05
CA GLN A 111 2.99 22.79 8.38
C GLN A 111 3.68 22.21 7.14
N VAL A 112 2.88 21.68 6.21
CA VAL A 112 3.38 21.07 4.96
C VAL A 112 3.69 22.14 3.92
N ALA A 113 2.91 23.20 3.85
CA ALA A 113 3.12 24.38 3.02
C ALA A 113 3.47 25.59 3.89
N PRO A 114 4.68 25.65 4.50
CA PRO A 114 5.06 26.80 5.29
C PRO A 114 5.02 28.02 4.38
N VAL A 115 4.25 29.04 4.77
CA VAL A 115 4.24 30.35 4.10
C VAL A 115 5.70 30.75 3.91
N THR A 116 6.17 30.73 2.67
CA THR A 116 7.45 31.33 2.34
C THR A 116 7.26 32.81 2.63
N ALA A 117 7.65 33.21 3.83
CA ALA A 117 7.75 34.60 4.20
C ALA A 117 8.66 35.23 3.13
N SER A 118 8.03 35.93 2.20
CA SER A 118 8.72 36.66 1.16
C SER A 118 9.52 37.75 1.86
N VAL A 119 10.79 37.44 2.13
CA VAL A 119 11.78 38.41 2.59
C VAL A 119 12.31 39.12 1.36
N LYS A 120 11.84 40.36 1.15
CA LYS A 120 12.57 41.58 0.74
C LYS A 120 11.69 42.49 -0.11
N VAL A 121 11.46 43.73 0.35
CA VAL A 121 12.34 44.88 0.05
C VAL A 121 12.48 45.72 1.31
#